data_AF-A0A7J9MP71-F1
#
_entry.id   AF-A0A7J9MP71-F1
#
_cell.length_a   1.000
_cell.length_b   1.000
_cell.length_c   1.000
_cell.angle_alpha   90.00
_cell.angle_beta   90.00
_cell.angle_gamma   90.00
#
_symmetry.space_group_name_H-M   'P 1'
#
loop_
_entity.id
_entity.type
_entity.pdbx_description
1 polymer ?
#
loop_
_entity_poly.entity_id
_entity_poly.type
_entity_poly.pdbx_seq_one_letter_code
_entity_poly.pdbx_strand_id
1 'polypeptide(L)'
;MEPEENITHMDSWLYKAAAEGNIEVFDNNQRLQLESLKTPNHNNVLHVTLATKENPVWLFNRVHSIFIFSPALYLLFYRQLNFFITIIKREKKSNFIKQILSKCPSLLLQTNAKGQTPLHVAASYGHSAIVKLLIKSCAKARAENGSSKCSEGDAEDYGSGIQHGLT
;
A
#
# COMPACT_ATOMS: atom_id res chain seq x y z
N MET A 1 -3.74 1.50 -32.78
CA MET A 1 -4.72 2.35 -32.08
C MET A 1 -4.92 1.66 -30.74
N GLU A 2 -4.18 2.08 -29.72
CA GLU A 2 -4.35 1.51 -28.38
C GLU A 2 -5.71 1.96 -27.82
N PRO A 3 -6.44 1.11 -27.09
CA PRO A 3 -7.72 1.50 -26.52
C PRO A 3 -7.47 2.61 -25.50
N GLU A 4 -8.13 3.75 -25.67
CA GLU A 4 -8.12 4.81 -24.67
C GLU A 4 -8.75 4.26 -23.39
N GLU A 5 -7.90 3.87 -22.42
CA GLU A 5 -8.35 3.52 -21.08
C GLU A 5 -9.15 4.72 -20.56
N ASN A 6 -10.43 4.50 -20.23
CA ASN A 6 -11.28 5.49 -19.55
C ASN A 6 -10.74 5.70 -18.12
N ILE A 7 -9.62 6.39 -18.00
CA ILE A 7 -8.92 6.61 -16.74
C ILE A 7 -9.72 7.66 -15.97
N THR A 8 -10.42 7.20 -14.94
CA THR A 8 -11.03 8.12 -13.99
C THR A 8 -9.91 8.74 -13.15
N HIS A 9 -9.64 10.02 -13.41
CA HIS A 9 -8.62 10.75 -12.68
C HIS A 9 -9.01 10.95 -11.21
N MET A 10 -8.04 10.73 -10.33
CA MET A 10 -8.21 10.94 -8.90
C MET A 10 -8.45 12.41 -8.60
N ASP A 11 -9.64 12.72 -8.06
CA ASP A 11 -9.97 14.08 -7.64
C ASP A 11 -8.95 14.63 -6.64
N SER A 12 -8.76 15.95 -6.65
CA SER A 12 -7.80 16.63 -5.77
C SER A 12 -8.03 16.34 -4.28
N TRP A 13 -9.29 16.19 -3.86
CA TRP A 13 -9.64 15.91 -2.46
C TRP A 13 -9.34 14.45 -2.08
N LEU A 14 -9.59 13.49 -2.98
CA LEU A 14 -9.21 12.08 -2.82
C LEU A 14 -7.70 11.89 -2.80
N TYR A 15 -6.99 12.61 -3.68
CA TYR A 15 -5.54 12.63 -3.68
C TYR A 15 -4.99 13.11 -2.33
N LYS A 16 -5.54 14.21 -1.80
CA LYS A 16 -5.16 14.73 -0.48
C LYS A 16 -5.47 13.73 0.64
N ALA A 17 -6.65 13.12 0.63
CA ALA A 17 -7.03 12.10 1.60
C ALA A 17 -6.08 10.89 1.56
N ALA A 18 -5.73 10.40 0.37
CA ALA A 18 -4.76 9.33 0.17
C ALA A 18 -3.37 9.71 0.70
N ALA A 19 -2.93 10.93 0.40
CA ALA A 19 -1.64 11.46 0.82
C ALA A 19 -1.51 11.59 2.34
N GLU A 20 -2.61 11.95 3.01
CA GLU A 20 -2.68 12.10 4.47
C GLU A 20 -3.02 10.79 5.20
N GLY A 21 -3.32 9.72 4.47
CA GLY A 21 -3.79 8.44 5.00
C GLY A 21 -5.14 8.55 5.73
N ASN A 22 -6.02 9.45 5.28
CA ASN A 22 -7.36 9.60 5.85
C ASN A 22 -8.30 8.53 5.29
N ILE A 23 -8.53 7.45 6.04
CA ILE A 23 -9.31 6.30 5.58
C ILE A 23 -10.81 6.56 5.56
N GLU A 24 -11.33 7.45 6.41
CA GLU A 24 -12.77 7.72 6.54
C GLU A 24 -13.40 8.12 5.20
N VAL A 25 -12.64 8.87 4.40
CA VAL A 25 -13.03 9.28 3.04
C VAL A 25 -13.25 8.08 2.11
N PHE A 26 -12.47 7.01 2.26
CA PHE A 26 -12.56 5.81 1.42
C PHE A 26 -13.54 4.79 1.99
N ASP A 27 -13.84 4.84 3.29
CA ASP A 27 -14.84 4.00 3.93
C ASP A 27 -16.28 4.44 3.63
N ASN A 28 -16.53 5.75 3.68
CA ASN A 28 -17.88 6.31 3.54
C ASN A 28 -18.42 6.26 2.11
N ASN A 29 -17.58 5.98 1.12
CA ASN A 29 -17.93 6.05 -0.29
C ASN A 29 -17.95 4.66 -0.94
N GLN A 30 -19.02 3.89 -0.68
CA GLN A 30 -19.23 2.54 -1.26
C GLN A 30 -19.24 2.50 -2.80
N ARG A 31 -19.37 3.65 -3.47
CA ARG A 31 -19.34 3.78 -4.94
C ARG A 31 -17.94 3.96 -5.53
N LEU A 32 -16.90 4.13 -4.71
CA LEU A 32 -15.54 4.34 -5.22
C LEU A 32 -14.96 3.03 -5.78
N GLN A 33 -14.79 2.98 -7.10
CA GLN A 33 -14.01 1.93 -7.76
C GLN A 33 -12.52 2.21 -7.59
N LEU A 34 -11.94 1.73 -6.48
CA LEU A 34 -10.53 1.98 -6.14
C LEU A 34 -9.55 1.53 -7.23
N GLU A 35 -9.90 0.48 -7.98
CA GLU A 35 -9.06 -0.08 -9.05
C GLU A 35 -8.91 0.85 -10.25
N SER A 36 -9.98 1.60 -10.55
CA SER A 36 -10.06 2.53 -11.69
C SER A 36 -9.52 3.92 -11.33
N LEU A 37 -9.41 4.22 -10.04
CA LEU A 37 -8.99 5.53 -9.52
C LEU A 37 -7.47 5.71 -9.64
N LYS A 38 -7.03 6.46 -10.65
CA LYS A 38 -5.61 6.69 -10.93
C LYS A 38 -5.30 8.17 -11.05
N THR A 39 -4.07 8.58 -10.73
CA THR A 39 -3.58 9.92 -11.08
C THR A 39 -3.17 9.97 -12.56
N PRO A 40 -2.87 11.16 -13.13
CA PRO A 40 -2.29 11.26 -14.48
C PRO A 40 -1.01 10.44 -14.69
N ASN A 41 -0.26 10.17 -13.62
CA ASN A 41 0.94 9.32 -13.66
C ASN A 41 0.62 7.84 -13.43
N HIS A 42 -0.64 7.43 -13.58
CA HIS A 42 -1.16 6.10 -13.30
C HIS A 42 -0.89 5.63 -11.85
N ASN A 43 -0.64 6.55 -10.92
CA ASN A 43 -0.48 6.19 -9.52
C ASN A 43 -1.86 5.84 -8.94
N ASN A 44 -1.99 4.64 -8.39
CA ASN A 44 -3.13 4.31 -7.54
C ASN A 44 -2.98 4.96 -6.15
N VAL A 45 -4.01 4.77 -5.32
CA VAL A 45 -4.06 5.31 -3.95
C VAL A 45 -2.83 4.94 -3.11
N LEU A 46 -2.31 3.71 -3.25
CA LEU A 46 -1.15 3.24 -2.48
C LEU A 46 0.14 3.93 -2.94
N HIS A 47 0.34 4.11 -4.24
CA HIS A 47 1.46 4.88 -4.79
C HIS A 47 1.47 6.32 -4.24
N VAL A 48 0.30 6.96 -4.19
CA VAL A 48 0.17 8.32 -3.65
C VAL A 48 0.56 8.36 -2.17
N THR A 49 0.01 7.46 -1.34
CA THR A 49 0.33 7.39 0.09
C THR A 49 1.81 7.14 0.36
N LEU A 50 2.49 6.38 -0.50
CA LEU A 50 3.91 6.04 -0.36
C LEU A 50 4.85 7.14 -0.89
N ALA A 51 4.44 7.86 -1.94
CA ALA A 51 5.27 8.88 -2.59
C ALA A 51 5.27 10.23 -1.84
N THR A 52 4.38 10.43 -0.87
CA THR A 52 4.24 11.71 -0.16
C THR A 52 5.42 11.99 0.75
N LYS A 53 6.29 12.90 0.29
CA LYS A 53 7.43 13.42 1.06
C LYS A 53 6.91 14.26 2.24
N GLU A 54 7.46 13.97 3.40
CA GLU A 54 7.06 14.62 4.65
C GLU A 54 7.76 15.96 4.76
N ASN A 55 7.02 17.07 4.69
CA ASN A 55 7.56 18.39 4.94
C ASN A 55 6.98 18.98 6.25
N PRO A 56 7.75 19.01 7.35
CA PRO A 56 7.29 19.57 8.62
C PRO A 56 7.28 21.11 8.65
N VAL A 57 7.67 21.78 7.55
CA VAL A 57 7.83 23.25 7.48
C VAL A 57 6.62 24.03 7.99
N TRP A 58 5.39 23.56 7.80
CA TRP A 58 4.18 24.28 8.26
C TRP A 58 4.04 24.36 9.79
N LEU A 59 4.63 23.41 10.55
CA LEU A 59 4.56 23.41 12.02
C LEU A 59 5.49 24.47 12.63
N PHE A 60 6.58 24.80 11.94
CA PHE A 60 7.55 25.77 12.42
C PHE A 60 6.90 27.15 12.62
N ASN A 61 6.05 27.56 11.69
CA ASN A 61 5.42 28.89 11.71
C ASN A 61 4.48 29.10 12.91
N ARG A 62 4.02 28.04 13.59
CA ARG A 62 3.02 28.13 14.67
C ARG A 62 3.62 28.26 16.07
N VAL A 63 4.80 27.71 16.30
CA VAL A 63 5.44 27.66 17.63
C VAL A 63 6.80 28.36 17.66
N HIS A 64 7.29 28.89 16.53
CA HIS A 64 8.56 29.61 16.44
C HIS A 64 8.71 30.66 17.56
N SER A 65 7.65 31.42 17.85
CA SER A 65 7.66 32.50 18.84
C SER A 65 7.85 32.05 20.30
N ILE A 66 7.61 30.77 20.62
CA ILE A 66 7.74 30.22 21.99
C ILE A 66 9.19 29.85 22.28
N PHE A 67 9.97 29.54 21.24
CA PHE A 67 11.27 28.90 21.36
C PHE A 67 12.46 29.81 21.05
N ILE A 68 12.22 31.10 20.77
CA ILE A 68 13.23 32.13 20.51
C ILE A 68 14.21 32.29 21.70
N PHE A 69 13.76 32.02 22.93
CA PHE A 69 14.53 32.23 24.15
C PHE A 69 15.61 31.17 24.43
N SER A 70 15.58 30.02 23.77
CA SER A 70 16.65 29.00 23.89
C SER A 70 16.70 28.09 22.66
N PRO A 71 17.62 28.37 21.71
CA PRO A 71 17.81 27.56 20.50
C PRO A 71 18.17 26.09 20.80
N ALA A 72 18.89 25.81 21.89
CA ALA A 72 19.27 24.45 22.27
C ALA A 72 18.07 23.63 22.76
N LEU A 73 17.20 24.22 23.61
CA LEU A 73 15.98 23.56 24.07
C LEU A 73 14.98 23.38 22.92
N TYR A 74 14.95 24.33 21.99
CA TYR A 74 14.17 24.23 20.77
C TYR A 74 14.57 23.02 19.92
N LEU A 75 15.86 22.85 19.63
CA LEU A 75 16.35 21.72 18.82
C LEU A 75 16.07 20.38 19.51
N LEU A 76 16.20 20.30 20.83
CA LEU A 76 15.89 19.10 21.60
C LEU A 76 14.38 18.81 21.59
N PHE A 77 13.54 19.81 21.86
CA PHE A 77 12.08 19.69 21.81
C PHE A 77 11.60 19.31 20.40
N TYR A 78 12.14 19.97 19.37
CA TYR A 78 11.82 19.73 17.98
C TYR A 78 12.23 18.32 17.54
N ARG A 79 13.40 17.84 17.96
CA ARG A 79 13.83 16.46 17.72
C ARG A 79 12.89 15.44 18.35
N GLN A 80 12.48 15.66 19.60
CA GLN A 80 11.56 14.76 20.31
C GLN A 80 10.16 14.79 19.69
N LEU A 81 9.60 15.98 19.47
CA LEU A 81 8.28 16.15 18.86
C LEU A 81 8.22 15.53 17.45
N ASN A 82 9.24 15.78 16.62
CA ASN A 82 9.33 15.17 15.29
C ASN A 82 9.35 13.65 15.33
N PHE A 83 10.08 13.06 16.28
CA PHE A 83 10.11 11.62 16.43
C PHE A 83 8.70 11.07 16.72
N PHE A 84 8.00 11.64 17.69
CA PHE A 84 6.61 11.24 18.01
C PHE A 84 5.66 11.42 16.82
N ILE A 85 5.70 12.57 16.15
CA ILE A 85 4.86 12.85 14.97
C ILE A 85 5.13 11.83 13.86
N THR A 86 6.39 11.44 13.65
CA THR A 86 6.77 10.42 12.65
C THR A 86 6.16 9.06 12.98
N ILE A 87 6.17 8.66 14.26
CA ILE A 87 5.58 7.39 14.71
C ILE A 87 4.06 7.38 14.49
N ILE A 88 3.35 8.42 14.94
CA ILE A 88 1.88 8.52 14.77
C ILE A 88 1.50 8.47 13.29
N LYS A 89 2.25 9.15 12.42
CA LYS A 89 2.02 9.13 10.98
C LYS A 89 2.28 7.75 10.35
N ARG A 90 3.32 7.04 10.79
CA ARG A 90 3.60 5.66 10.32
C ARG A 90 2.46 4.72 10.66
N GLU A 91 1.94 4.78 11.89
CA GLU A 91 0.78 3.99 12.31
C GLU A 91 -0.45 4.33 11.47
N LYS A 92 -0.71 5.62 11.23
CA LYS A 92 -1.81 6.06 10.37
C LYS A 92 -1.69 5.51 8.94
N LYS A 93 -0.52 5.63 8.30
CA LYS A 93 -0.25 5.08 6.95
C LYS A 93 -0.41 3.55 6.92
N SER A 94 0.10 2.85 7.93
CA SER A 94 -0.02 1.40 8.07
C SER A 94 -1.48 0.96 8.16
N ASN A 95 -2.27 1.62 9.00
CA ASN A 95 -3.70 1.35 9.15
C ASN A 95 -4.47 1.62 7.84
N PHE A 96 -4.21 2.77 7.21
CA PHE A 96 -4.79 3.12 5.92
C PHE A 96 -4.53 2.04 4.86
N ILE A 97 -3.28 1.60 4.70
CA ILE A 97 -2.90 0.57 3.72
C ILE A 97 -3.61 -0.74 4.02
N LYS A 98 -3.68 -1.19 5.29
CA LYS A 98 -4.39 -2.42 5.65
C LYS A 98 -5.86 -2.37 5.25
N GLN A 99 -6.54 -1.26 5.54
CA GLN A 99 -7.96 -1.11 5.24
C GLN A 99 -8.22 -1.04 3.74
N ILE A 100 -7.44 -0.27 2.98
CA ILE A 100 -7.54 -0.24 1.52
C ILE A 100 -7.33 -1.63 0.92
N LEU A 101 -6.31 -2.37 1.39
CA LEU A 101 -6.03 -3.71 0.89
C LEU A 101 -7.11 -4.74 1.27
N SER A 102 -7.80 -4.54 2.40
CA SER A 102 -8.94 -5.38 2.78
C SER A 102 -10.13 -5.20 1.84
N LYS A 103 -10.30 -4.00 1.26
CA LYS A 103 -11.34 -3.70 0.28
C LYS A 103 -10.94 -4.12 -1.13
N CYS A 104 -9.68 -3.91 -1.48
CA CYS A 104 -9.20 -4.03 -2.85
C CYS A 104 -7.74 -4.52 -2.90
N PRO A 105 -7.51 -5.84 -2.85
CA PRO A 105 -6.16 -6.41 -2.83
C PRO A 105 -5.43 -6.31 -4.18
N SER A 106 -6.17 -6.18 -5.30
CA SER A 106 -5.63 -6.07 -6.66
C SER A 106 -4.69 -4.86 -6.85
N LEU A 107 -4.87 -3.80 -6.05
CA LEU A 107 -4.03 -2.60 -6.05
C LEU A 107 -2.54 -2.88 -5.78
N LEU A 108 -2.20 -4.00 -5.15
CA LEU A 108 -0.81 -4.42 -4.90
C LEU A 108 -0.06 -4.71 -6.19
N LEU A 109 -0.76 -5.18 -7.22
CA LEU A 109 -0.19 -5.64 -8.47
C LEU A 109 -0.22 -4.58 -9.56
N GLN A 110 -1.06 -3.55 -9.38
CA GLN A 110 -1.13 -2.44 -10.32
C GLN A 110 0.20 -1.67 -10.37
N THR A 111 0.61 -1.31 -11.58
CA THR A 111 1.80 -0.50 -11.84
C THR A 111 1.42 0.94 -12.17
N ASN A 112 2.29 1.87 -11.80
CA ASN A 112 2.20 3.25 -12.26
C ASN A 112 2.83 3.44 -13.65
N ALA A 113 2.87 4.68 -14.16
CA ALA A 113 3.43 4.99 -15.48
C ALA A 113 4.94 4.65 -15.63
N LYS A 114 5.64 4.41 -14.51
CA LYS A 114 7.04 3.96 -14.48
C LYS A 114 7.18 2.43 -14.41
N GLY A 115 6.07 1.69 -14.50
CA GLY A 115 6.06 0.24 -14.29
C GLY A 115 6.30 -0.18 -12.84
N GLN A 116 6.25 0.76 -11.88
CA GLN A 116 6.51 0.47 -10.48
C GLN A 116 5.21 0.03 -9.80
N THR A 117 5.27 -1.02 -9.00
CA THR A 117 4.18 -1.38 -8.07
C THR A 117 4.32 -0.60 -6.75
N PRO A 118 3.30 -0.58 -5.87
CA PRO A 118 3.42 0.05 -4.56
C PRO A 118 4.59 -0.49 -3.74
N LEU A 119 4.92 -1.78 -3.89
CA LEU A 119 6.08 -2.37 -3.22
C LEU A 119 7.41 -1.76 -3.69
N HIS A 120 7.55 -1.51 -5.00
CA HIS A 120 8.75 -0.86 -5.55
C HIS A 120 8.93 0.55 -4.99
N VAL A 121 7.85 1.33 -4.91
CA VAL A 121 7.89 2.69 -4.35
C VAL A 121 8.19 2.65 -2.85
N ALA A 122 7.57 1.75 -2.08
CA ALA A 122 7.86 1.61 -0.65
C ALA A 122 9.34 1.27 -0.39
N ALA A 123 9.92 0.37 -1.22
CA ALA A 123 11.32 0.00 -1.14
C ALA A 123 12.25 1.16 -1.52
N SER A 124 11.96 1.88 -2.61
CA SER A 124 12.80 2.99 -3.08
C SER A 124 12.80 4.18 -2.11
N TYR A 125 11.72 4.37 -1.34
CA TYR A 125 11.61 5.40 -0.30
C TYR A 125 12.07 4.90 1.10
N GLY A 126 12.57 3.67 1.22
CA GLY A 126 13.11 3.13 2.47
C GLY A 126 12.06 2.86 3.56
N HIS A 127 10.78 2.68 3.19
CA HIS A 127 9.68 2.46 4.13
C HIS A 127 9.63 1.01 4.62
N SER A 128 10.67 0.55 5.33
CA SER A 128 10.87 -0.85 5.71
C SER A 128 9.69 -1.51 6.46
N ALA A 129 9.04 -0.78 7.38
CA ALA A 129 7.86 -1.28 8.08
C ALA A 129 6.66 -1.51 7.14
N ILE A 130 6.48 -0.61 6.16
CA ILE A 130 5.41 -0.73 5.15
C ILE A 130 5.75 -1.82 4.14
N VAL A 131 7.01 -1.97 3.73
CA VAL A 131 7.46 -3.08 2.88
C VAL A 131 7.11 -4.42 3.50
N LYS A 132 7.40 -4.61 4.80
CA LYS A 132 7.02 -5.83 5.54
C LYS A 132 5.51 -6.07 5.54
N LEU A 133 4.72 -5.00 5.68
CA LEU A 133 3.26 -5.07 5.64
C LEU A 133 2.76 -5.50 4.25
N LEU A 134 3.25 -4.87 3.18
CA LEU A 134 2.86 -5.18 1.80
C LEU A 134 3.21 -6.64 1.43
N ILE A 135 4.41 -7.13 1.81
CA ILE A 135 4.81 -8.53 1.58
C ILE A 135 3.85 -9.50 2.27
N LYS A 136 3.49 -9.23 3.53
CA LYS A 136 2.51 -10.05 4.27
C LYS A 136 1.15 -10.05 3.58
N SER A 137 0.69 -8.90 3.11
CA SER A 137 -0.58 -8.79 2.38
C SER A 137 -0.55 -9.55 1.06
N CYS A 138 0.55 -9.50 0.29
CA CYS A 138 0.72 -10.30 -0.93
C CYS A 138 0.66 -11.81 -0.64
N ALA A 139 1.33 -12.27 0.42
CA ALA A 139 1.31 -13.67 0.80
C ALA A 139 -0.11 -14.14 1.17
N LYS A 140 -0.87 -13.31 1.89
CA LYS A 140 -2.27 -13.57 2.25
C LYS A 140 -3.17 -13.68 1.02
N ALA A 141 -3.09 -12.70 0.11
CA ALA A 141 -3.89 -12.69 -1.12
C ALA A 141 -3.64 -13.94 -1.99
N ARG A 142 -2.39 -14.44 -2.02
CA ARG A 142 -2.06 -15.67 -2.75
C ARG A 142 -2.62 -16.95 -2.10
N ALA A 143 -2.65 -17.01 -0.77
CA ALA A 143 -3.24 -18.14 -0.06
C ALA A 143 -4.76 -18.23 -0.26
N GLU A 144 -5.44 -17.08 -0.32
CA GLU A 144 -6.88 -17.01 -0.58
C GLU A 144 -7.24 -17.36 -2.04
N ASN A 145 -6.38 -17.02 -3.00
CA ASN A 145 -6.59 -17.39 -4.41
C ASN A 145 -6.21 -18.86 -4.72
N GLY A 146 -5.43 -19.51 -3.86
CA GLY A 146 -4.98 -20.90 -4.03
C GLY A 146 -5.98 -21.97 -3.58
N SER A 147 -7.14 -21.60 -3.02
CA SER A 147 -8.16 -22.54 -2.53
C SER A 147 -9.28 -22.84 -3.55
N SER A 148 -9.25 -22.26 -4.75
CA SER A 148 -10.14 -22.64 -5.85
C SER A 148 -9.40 -23.51 -6.87
N LYS A 149 -9.58 -24.84 -6.72
CA LYS A 149 -9.04 -25.98 -7.49
C LYS A 149 -7.89 -26.75 -6.82
N CYS A 150 -8.22 -27.42 -5.72
CA CYS A 150 -7.89 -28.84 -5.62
C CYS A 150 -9.23 -29.58 -5.66
N SER A 151 -9.79 -29.76 -6.85
CA SER A 151 -10.76 -30.84 -7.04
C SER A 151 -9.96 -32.13 -6.90
N GLU A 152 -10.12 -32.71 -5.72
CA GLU A 152 -9.98 -34.12 -5.40
C GLU A 152 -10.63 -34.94 -6.52
N GLY A 153 -9.79 -35.59 -7.31
CA GLY A 153 -10.17 -36.36 -8.48
C GLY A 153 -8.93 -37.00 -9.06
N ASP A 154 -8.83 -38.31 -8.89
CA ASP A 154 -7.86 -39.24 -9.47
C ASP A 154 -6.66 -39.57 -8.56
N ALA A 155 -6.99 -40.12 -7.39
CA ALA A 155 -6.25 -41.27 -6.90
C ALA A 155 -6.77 -42.54 -7.63
N GLU A 156 -5.86 -43.48 -7.84
CA GLU A 156 -6.07 -44.87 -8.31
C GLU A 156 -6.11 -45.07 -9.84
N ASP A 157 -5.01 -45.54 -10.43
CA ASP A 157 -4.86 -46.96 -10.82
C ASP A 157 -3.44 -47.24 -11.37
N TYR A 158 -3.00 -48.49 -11.26
CA TYR A 158 -1.76 -49.13 -11.70
C TYR A 158 -0.57 -49.11 -10.75
N GLY A 159 -0.77 -49.83 -9.64
CA GLY A 159 0.29 -50.63 -9.02
C GLY A 159 0.70 -51.81 -9.90
N SER A 160 2.02 -51.97 -10.05
CA SER A 160 2.79 -53.21 -10.20
C SER A 160 2.01 -54.54 -10.27
N GLY A 161 2.03 -55.19 -11.43
CA GLY A 161 1.81 -56.63 -11.61
C GLY A 161 3.12 -57.34 -11.96
N ILE A 162 3.55 -58.25 -11.08
CA ILE A 162 4.72 -59.14 -11.21
C ILE A 162 4.48 -60.25 -12.26
N GLN A 163 5.56 -60.58 -12.99
CA GLN A 163 5.94 -61.81 -13.69
C GLN A 163 4.91 -62.94 -13.88
N HIS A 164 4.82 -63.48 -15.11
CA HIS A 164 4.78 -64.92 -15.39
C HIS A 164 5.12 -65.24 -16.87
N GLY A 165 6.04 -66.20 -17.10
CA GLY A 165 5.87 -67.23 -18.14
C GLY A 165 6.62 -67.13 -19.47
N LEU A 166 7.76 -67.83 -19.55
CA LEU A 166 8.20 -68.75 -20.63
C LEU A 166 7.53 -68.65 -22.02
N THR A 167 8.31 -68.39 -23.07
CA THR A 167 8.64 -69.34 -24.16
C THR A 167 9.78 -68.80 -25.01
#